data_AF-A0A1F8F6U5-F1
#
_entry.id   AF-A0A1F8F6U5-F1
#
_cell.length_a   1.000
_cell.length_b   1.000
_cell.length_c   1.000
_cell.angle_alpha   90.00
_cell.angle_beta   90.00
_cell.angle_gamma   90.00
#
_symmetry.space_group_name_H-M   'P 1'
#
loop_
_entity.id
_entity.type
_entity.pdbx_description
1 polymer ?
#
loop_
_entity_poly.entity_id
_entity_poly.type
_entity_poly.pdbx_seq_one_letter_code
_entity_poly.pdbx_strand_id
1 'polypeptide(L)'
;MKFHNFSSISYFRNFIFGVEDSLVSTVGLLSGVAVAGVSRSTIFLTGIILLLVEGLSMAAGSFLTEYSVGEYTHQAERTVKSSMVSGVIMFFSYFLCGFIPLSPYIFWPVDIALKVSISFSVASLFLLGVIGGKISGSVILRDGLRMAFVGGIAIIVGILAGNLLSKI
;
A
#
# COMPACT_ATOMS: atom_id res chain seq x y z
N MET A 1 31.68 -15.88 8.58
CA MET A 1 30.81 -14.71 8.26
C MET A 1 29.42 -15.24 7.94
N LYS A 2 28.46 -15.17 8.86
CA LYS A 2 27.09 -15.71 8.66
C LYS A 2 26.36 -14.81 7.67
N PHE A 3 26.18 -15.26 6.43
CA PHE A 3 25.21 -14.68 5.50
C PHE A 3 23.81 -14.83 6.10
N HIS A 4 23.33 -13.83 6.84
CA HIS A 4 21.93 -13.78 7.24
C HIS A 4 21.07 -13.54 5.99
N ASN A 5 20.08 -14.41 5.79
CA ASN A 5 19.12 -14.51 4.69
C ASN A 5 18.77 -13.19 3.96
N PHE A 6 19.49 -12.87 2.88
CA PHE A 6 19.20 -11.72 2.02
C PHE A 6 17.76 -11.77 1.44
N SER A 7 17.28 -12.97 1.09
CA SER A 7 15.92 -13.20 0.60
C SER A 7 14.85 -12.89 1.66
N SER A 8 15.05 -13.28 2.92
CA SER A 8 14.06 -13.02 3.98
C SER A 8 13.88 -11.53 4.27
N ILE A 9 14.98 -10.76 4.20
CA ILE A 9 14.93 -9.30 4.34
C ILE A 9 14.18 -8.68 3.16
N SER A 10 14.43 -9.16 1.94
CA SER A 10 13.72 -8.68 0.75
C SER A 10 12.22 -8.96 0.82
N TYR A 11 11.83 -10.17 1.23
CA TYR A 11 10.44 -10.56 1.40
C TYR A 11 9.72 -9.70 2.43
N PHE A 12 10.35 -9.47 3.58
CA PHE A 12 9.78 -8.60 4.61
C PHE A 12 9.65 -7.15 4.14
N ARG A 13 10.67 -6.63 3.46
CA ARG A 13 10.63 -5.28 2.87
C ARG A 13 9.48 -5.14 1.88
N ASN A 14 9.33 -6.09 0.95
CA ASN A 14 8.29 -6.07 -0.07
C ASN A 14 6.89 -6.24 0.53
N PHE A 15 6.75 -7.02 1.61
CA PHE A 15 5.52 -7.11 2.39
C PHE A 15 5.15 -5.74 2.98
N ILE A 16 6.03 -5.14 3.79
CA ILE A 16 5.76 -3.84 4.44
C ILE A 16 5.46 -2.77 3.39
N PHE A 17 6.26 -2.70 2.32
CA PHE A 17 6.08 -1.72 1.25
C PHE A 17 4.76 -1.92 0.51
N GLY A 18 4.38 -3.16 0.20
CA GLY A 18 3.09 -3.46 -0.42
C GLY A 18 1.90 -3.06 0.46
N VAL A 19 1.97 -3.34 1.77
CA VAL A 19 0.91 -2.93 2.71
C VAL A 19 0.86 -1.40 2.84
N GLU A 20 1.99 -0.74 3.06
CA GLU A 20 2.08 0.71 3.20
C GLU A 20 1.49 1.42 1.99
N ASP A 21 1.97 1.07 0.80
CA ASP A 21 1.55 1.74 -0.41
C ASP A 21 0.05 1.51 -0.69
N SER A 22 -0.45 0.27 -0.52
CA SER A 22 -1.88 -0.02 -0.70
C SER A 22 -2.79 0.80 0.19
N LEU A 23 -2.40 1.03 1.45
CA LEU A 23 -3.18 1.81 2.39
C LEU A 23 -3.16 3.29 2.02
N VAL A 24 -1.98 3.82 1.67
CA VAL A 24 -1.77 5.24 1.34
C VAL A 24 -2.44 5.61 0.01
N SER A 25 -2.17 4.87 -1.07
CA SER A 25 -2.71 5.15 -2.41
C SER A 25 -4.23 4.98 -2.44
N THR A 26 -4.75 3.90 -1.84
CA THR A 26 -6.18 3.61 -1.85
C THR A 26 -6.95 4.62 -1.02
N VAL A 27 -6.54 4.90 0.22
CA VAL A 27 -7.27 5.89 1.04
C VAL A 27 -7.21 7.29 0.42
N GLY A 28 -6.07 7.67 -0.18
CA GLY A 28 -5.91 8.94 -0.89
C GLY A 28 -6.86 9.05 -2.09
N LEU A 29 -6.86 8.04 -2.96
CA LEU A 29 -7.75 7.99 -4.12
C LEU A 29 -9.22 8.01 -3.69
N LEU A 30 -9.63 7.11 -2.80
CA LEU A 30 -11.03 6.99 -2.38
C LEU A 30 -11.51 8.26 -1.69
N SER A 31 -10.65 8.95 -0.94
CA SER A 31 -11.00 10.23 -0.32
C SER A 31 -11.27 11.32 -1.36
N GLY A 32 -10.44 11.42 -2.40
CA GLY A 32 -10.67 12.38 -3.48
C GLY A 32 -11.92 12.08 -4.28
N VAL A 33 -12.09 10.83 -4.69
CA VAL A 33 -13.24 10.39 -5.50
C VAL A 33 -14.54 10.53 -4.69
N ALA A 34 -14.54 10.22 -3.40
CA ALA A 34 -15.71 10.38 -2.53
C ALA A 34 -16.13 11.86 -2.38
N VAL A 35 -15.17 12.76 -2.16
CA VAL A 35 -15.47 14.20 -2.01
C VAL A 35 -15.91 14.84 -3.33
N ALA A 36 -15.53 14.28 -4.48
CA ALA A 36 -16.04 14.69 -5.78
C ALA A 36 -17.54 14.36 -5.99
N GLY A 37 -18.21 13.72 -5.02
CA GLY A 37 -19.65 13.50 -5.03
C GLY A 37 -20.11 12.35 -5.94
N VAL A 38 -19.21 11.44 -6.32
CA VAL A 38 -19.57 10.31 -7.17
C VAL A 38 -20.29 9.20 -6.38
N SER A 39 -21.00 8.34 -7.11
CA SER A 39 -21.75 7.24 -6.51
C SER A 39 -20.84 6.23 -5.79
N ARG A 40 -21.37 5.59 -4.73
CA ARG A 40 -20.71 4.50 -3.99
C ARG A 40 -20.22 3.37 -4.89
N SER A 41 -21.01 3.01 -5.91
CA SER A 41 -20.64 1.97 -6.88
C SER A 41 -19.42 2.37 -7.70
N THR A 42 -19.31 3.64 -8.09
CA THR A 42 -18.14 4.17 -8.79
C THR A 42 -16.91 4.15 -7.91
N ILE A 43 -17.03 4.60 -6.65
CA ILE A 43 -15.92 4.56 -5.67
C ILE A 43 -15.40 3.14 -5.48
N PHE A 44 -16.31 2.17 -5.35
CA PHE A 44 -15.92 0.78 -5.18
C PHE A 44 -15.23 0.21 -6.43
N LEU A 45 -15.78 0.49 -7.61
CA LEU A 45 -15.20 0.07 -8.89
C LEU A 45 -13.80 0.64 -9.09
N THR A 46 -13.60 1.95 -8.86
CA THR A 46 -12.29 2.59 -9.01
C THR A 46 -11.28 2.05 -8.01
N GLY A 47 -11.71 1.78 -6.77
CA GLY A 47 -10.89 1.11 -5.77
C GLY A 47 -10.42 -0.27 -6.22
N ILE A 48 -11.32 -1.14 -6.69
CA ILE A 48 -10.94 -2.49 -7.17
C ILE A 48 -9.97 -2.40 -8.36
N ILE A 49 -10.21 -1.49 -9.31
CA ILE A 49 -9.31 -1.29 -10.45
C ILE A 49 -7.92 -0.85 -9.95
N LEU A 50 -7.86 0.08 -9.00
CA LEU A 50 -6.61 0.51 -8.38
C LEU A 50 -5.86 -0.68 -7.77
N LEU A 51 -6.54 -1.46 -6.93
CA LEU A 51 -5.94 -2.60 -6.22
C LEU A 51 -5.31 -3.62 -7.18
N LEU A 52 -5.97 -3.89 -8.30
CA LEU A 52 -5.47 -4.83 -9.30
C LEU A 52 -4.34 -4.25 -10.14
N VAL A 53 -4.55 -3.06 -10.73
CA VAL A 53 -3.61 -2.47 -11.69
C VAL A 53 -2.34 -2.01 -10.99
N GLU A 54 -2.48 -1.28 -9.89
CA GLU A 54 -1.34 -0.76 -9.12
C GLU A 54 -0.61 -1.90 -8.42
N GLY A 55 -1.34 -2.85 -7.83
CA GLY A 55 -0.74 -4.04 -7.21
C GLY A 55 0.10 -4.84 -8.21
N LEU A 56 -0.40 -5.08 -9.43
CA LEU A 56 0.37 -5.78 -10.48
C LEU A 56 1.61 -4.98 -10.93
N SER A 57 1.46 -3.66 -11.10
CA SER A 57 2.58 -2.77 -11.44
C SER A 57 3.69 -2.84 -10.39
N MET A 58 3.31 -2.80 -9.12
CA MET A 58 4.24 -2.85 -8.00
C MET A 58 4.93 -4.22 -7.90
N ALA A 59 4.18 -5.31 -8.07
CA ALA A 59 4.73 -6.66 -8.12
C ALA A 59 5.74 -6.86 -9.26
N ALA A 60 5.43 -6.36 -10.46
CA ALA A 60 6.36 -6.37 -11.58
C ALA A 60 7.62 -5.52 -11.29
N GLY A 61 7.44 -4.34 -10.68
CA GLY A 61 8.54 -3.48 -10.25
C GLY A 61 9.48 -4.16 -9.25
N SER A 62 8.93 -4.87 -8.26
CA SER A 62 9.72 -5.65 -7.29
C SER A 62 10.44 -6.82 -7.95
N PHE A 63 9.78 -7.53 -8.86
CA PHE A 63 10.40 -8.61 -9.61
C PHE A 63 11.59 -8.11 -10.42
N LEU A 64 11.38 -7.06 -11.22
CA LEU A 64 12.42 -6.48 -12.08
C LEU A 64 13.58 -5.92 -11.25
N THR A 65 13.29 -5.21 -10.16
CA THR A 65 14.31 -4.66 -9.28
C THR A 65 15.21 -5.76 -8.70
N GLU A 66 14.62 -6.83 -8.16
CA GLU A 66 15.41 -7.93 -7.60
C GLU A 66 16.14 -8.73 -8.69
N TYR A 67 15.49 -8.93 -9.83
CA TYR A 67 16.09 -9.61 -10.98
C TYR A 67 17.36 -8.88 -11.45
N SER A 68 17.29 -7.56 -11.65
CA SER A 68 18.44 -6.74 -12.04
C SER A 68 19.56 -6.78 -11.01
N VAL A 69 19.25 -6.75 -9.71
CA VAL A 69 20.27 -6.90 -8.65
C VAL A 69 20.99 -8.25 -8.73
N GLY A 70 20.29 -9.33 -9.07
CA GLY A 70 20.88 -10.65 -9.25
C GLY A 70 21.78 -10.79 -10.48
N GLU A 71 21.48 -10.07 -11.56
CA GLU A 71 22.35 -10.00 -12.74
C GLU A 71 23.70 -9.38 -12.40
N TYR A 72 23.72 -8.28 -11.63
CA TYR A 72 24.97 -7.65 -11.18
C TYR A 72 25.82 -8.53 -10.26
N THR A 73 25.19 -9.45 -9.54
CA THR A 73 25.90 -10.36 -8.61
C THR A 73 26.31 -11.68 -9.26
N HIS A 74 26.12 -11.83 -10.57
CA HIS A 74 26.38 -13.06 -11.35
C HIS A 74 25.68 -14.31 -10.76
N GLN A 75 24.50 -14.15 -10.16
CA GLN A 75 23.69 -15.24 -9.58
C GLN A 75 22.30 -15.33 -10.24
N ALA A 76 22.24 -15.25 -11.58
CA ALA A 76 20.99 -15.10 -12.33
C ALA A 76 19.92 -16.17 -12.03
N GLU A 77 20.27 -17.46 -12.04
CA GLU A 77 19.29 -18.54 -11.90
C GLU A 77 18.61 -18.61 -10.52
N ARG A 78 19.35 -18.40 -9.43
CA ARG A 78 18.76 -18.35 -8.08
C ARG A 78 17.92 -17.11 -7.87
N THR A 79 18.25 -16.03 -8.58
CA THR A 79 17.56 -14.75 -8.47
C THR A 79 16.16 -14.82 -9.06
N VAL A 80 15.95 -15.47 -10.21
CA VAL A 80 14.61 -15.55 -10.85
C VAL A 80 13.54 -16.08 -9.88
N LYS A 81 13.81 -17.18 -9.18
CA LYS A 81 12.87 -17.74 -8.20
C LYS A 81 12.63 -16.78 -7.03
N SER A 82 13.68 -16.17 -6.50
CA SER A 82 13.55 -15.22 -5.38
C SER A 82 12.76 -13.97 -5.79
N SER A 83 13.04 -13.41 -6.96
CA SER A 83 12.34 -12.24 -7.51
C SER A 83 10.86 -12.51 -7.73
N MET A 84 10.50 -13.71 -8.21
CA MET A 84 9.10 -14.09 -8.39
C MET A 84 8.37 -14.16 -7.05
N VAL A 85 8.97 -14.75 -6.02
CA VAL A 85 8.39 -14.80 -4.67
C VAL A 85 8.21 -13.39 -4.11
N SER A 86 9.18 -12.51 -4.31
CA SER A 86 9.12 -11.10 -3.91
C SER A 86 7.98 -10.34 -4.57
N GLY A 87 7.80 -10.48 -5.88
CA GLY A 87 6.68 -9.89 -6.62
C GLY A 87 5.32 -10.43 -6.14
N VAL A 88 5.23 -11.74 -5.89
CA VAL A 88 4.01 -12.38 -5.35
C VAL A 88 3.68 -11.84 -3.96
N ILE A 89 4.66 -11.77 -3.05
CA ILE A 89 4.46 -11.21 -1.71
C ILE A 89 3.98 -9.76 -1.82
N MET A 90 4.60 -8.96 -2.68
CA MET A 90 4.19 -7.57 -2.90
C MET A 90 2.75 -7.47 -3.39
N PHE A 91 2.39 -8.23 -4.44
CA PHE A 91 1.04 -8.22 -5.02
C PHE A 91 -0.02 -8.55 -3.97
N PHE A 92 0.14 -9.66 -3.25
CA PHE A 92 -0.88 -10.11 -2.30
C PHE A 92 -0.95 -9.22 -1.06
N SER A 93 0.19 -8.71 -0.58
CA SER A 93 0.18 -7.75 0.53
C SER A 93 -0.56 -6.48 0.14
N TYR A 94 -0.29 -5.96 -1.06
CA TYR A 94 -0.94 -4.79 -1.60
C TYR A 94 -2.44 -5.00 -1.80
N PHE A 95 -2.80 -6.05 -2.54
CA PHE A 95 -4.17 -6.36 -2.90
C PHE A 95 -5.05 -6.58 -1.66
N LEU A 96 -4.58 -7.39 -0.69
CA LEU A 96 -5.37 -7.73 0.49
C LEU A 96 -5.51 -6.55 1.45
N CYS A 97 -4.44 -5.79 1.69
CA CYS A 97 -4.50 -4.67 2.64
C CYS A 97 -5.22 -3.46 2.05
N GLY A 98 -5.22 -3.28 0.73
CA GLY A 98 -6.02 -2.26 0.06
C GLY A 98 -7.54 -2.43 0.24
N PHE A 99 -8.02 -3.62 0.61
CA PHE A 99 -9.43 -3.79 1.01
C PHE A 99 -9.77 -3.10 2.33
N ILE A 100 -8.79 -2.77 3.18
CA ILE A 100 -9.05 -2.09 4.45
C ILE A 100 -9.73 -0.73 4.21
N PRO A 101 -9.15 0.21 3.43
CA PRO A 101 -9.81 1.46 3.06
C PRO A 101 -11.08 1.26 2.22
N LEU A 102 -11.15 0.19 1.41
CA LEU A 102 -12.26 -0.01 0.48
C LEU A 102 -13.51 -0.61 1.15
N SER A 103 -13.33 -1.47 2.15
CA SER A 103 -14.41 -2.24 2.79
C SER A 103 -15.56 -1.40 3.36
N PRO A 104 -15.37 -0.19 3.93
CA PRO A 104 -16.49 0.58 4.49
C PRO A 104 -17.51 1.00 3.43
N TYR A 105 -17.09 1.15 2.17
CA TYR A 105 -17.97 1.52 1.05
C TYR A 105 -18.92 0.38 0.65
N ILE A 106 -18.72 -0.85 1.14
CA ILE A 106 -19.64 -1.97 0.93
C ILE A 106 -20.87 -1.85 1.84
N PHE A 107 -20.66 -1.41 3.07
CA PHE A 107 -21.66 -1.49 4.14
C PHE A 107 -22.34 -0.15 4.46
N TRP A 108 -21.65 0.97 4.26
CA TRP A 108 -22.12 2.29 4.66
C TRP A 108 -22.35 3.26 3.48
N PRO A 109 -23.22 4.27 3.66
CA PRO A 109 -23.31 5.43 2.76
C PRO A 109 -21.98 6.19 2.68
N VAL A 110 -21.75 6.91 1.58
CA VAL A 110 -20.47 7.56 1.26
C VAL A 110 -19.94 8.44 2.40
N ASP A 111 -20.80 9.23 3.04
CA ASP A 111 -20.40 10.16 4.12
C ASP A 111 -19.83 9.45 5.35
N ILE A 112 -20.43 8.31 5.71
CA ILE A 112 -20.00 7.49 6.85
C ILE A 112 -18.82 6.62 6.43
N ALA A 113 -18.90 6.00 5.24
CA ALA A 113 -17.87 5.14 4.70
C ALA A 113 -16.53 5.86 4.58
N LEU A 114 -16.51 7.12 4.12
CA LEU A 114 -15.29 7.92 4.02
C LEU A 114 -14.59 8.11 5.37
N LYS A 115 -15.34 8.50 6.40
CA LYS A 115 -14.78 8.71 7.76
C LYS A 115 -14.23 7.42 8.35
N VAL A 116 -14.95 6.31 8.18
CA VAL A 116 -14.54 4.98 8.65
C VAL A 116 -13.30 4.50 7.87
N SER A 117 -13.28 4.68 6.54
CA SER A 117 -12.16 4.33 5.66
C SER A 117 -10.87 5.06 6.07
N ILE A 118 -10.93 6.38 6.25
CA ILE A 118 -9.80 7.18 6.73
C ILE A 118 -9.33 6.67 8.10
N SER A 119 -10.25 6.47 9.04
CA SER A 119 -9.92 6.04 10.41
C SER A 119 -9.21 4.69 10.42
N PHE A 120 -9.74 3.70 9.71
CA PHE A 120 -9.14 2.38 9.60
C PHE A 120 -7.80 2.42 8.88
N SER A 121 -7.65 3.20 7.81
CA SER A 121 -6.40 3.28 7.07
C SER A 121 -5.28 3.92 7.89
N VAL A 122 -5.57 5.03 8.59
CA VAL A 122 -4.59 5.68 9.47
C VAL A 122 -4.21 4.78 10.63
N ALA A 123 -5.18 4.09 11.24
CA ALA A 123 -4.91 3.12 12.29
C ALA A 123 -4.05 1.95 11.79
N SER A 124 -4.37 1.40 10.62
CA SER A 124 -3.60 0.31 9.99
C SER A 124 -2.19 0.74 9.63
N LEU A 125 -1.98 1.95 9.10
CA LEU A 125 -0.65 2.50 8.82
C LEU A 125 0.16 2.69 10.09
N PHE A 126 -0.45 3.23 11.15
CA PHE A 126 0.20 3.37 12.44
C PHE A 126 0.63 1.99 13.00
N LEU A 127 -0.28 1.01 12.96
CA LEU A 127 0.01 -0.36 13.39
C LEU A 127 1.10 -1.01 12.55
N LEU A 128 1.09 -0.81 11.23
CA LEU A 128 2.13 -1.29 10.32
C LEU A 128 3.49 -0.72 10.71
N GLY A 129 3.58 0.59 10.98
CA GLY A 129 4.82 1.24 11.39
C GLY A 129 5.30 0.79 12.77
N VAL A 130 4.38 0.53 13.70
CA VAL A 130 4.69 -0.06 15.01
C VAL A 130 5.26 -1.47 14.85
N ILE A 131 4.67 -2.30 14.00
CA ILE A 131 5.12 -3.68 13.73
C ILE A 131 6.47 -3.66 13.01
N GLY A 132 6.59 -2.88 11.94
CA GLY A 132 7.81 -2.70 11.17
C GLY A 132 8.97 -2.20 12.03
N GLY A 133 8.70 -1.24 12.93
CA GLY A 133 9.72 -0.70 13.82
C GLY A 133 10.16 -1.67 14.91
N LYS A 134 9.24 -2.48 15.47
CA LYS A 134 9.58 -3.57 16.40
C LYS A 134 10.51 -4.59 15.75
N ILE A 135 10.22 -4.99 14.52
CA ILE A 135 10.99 -6.01 13.79
C ILE A 135 12.34 -5.46 13.34
N SER A 136 12.40 -4.17 12.97
CA SER A 136 13.61 -3.53 12.47
C SER A 136 14.53 -2.96 13.57
N GLY A 137 14.12 -3.03 14.84
CA GLY A 137 14.89 -2.49 15.97
C GLY A 137 14.92 -0.95 16.04
N SER A 138 13.96 -0.27 15.40
CA SER A 138 13.85 1.19 15.38
C SER A 138 12.90 1.72 16.47
N VAL A 139 12.74 3.05 16.52
CA VAL A 139 11.83 3.70 17.46
C VAL A 139 10.38 3.50 17.00
N ILE A 140 9.71 2.53 17.62
CA ILE A 140 8.35 2.05 17.31
C ILE A 140 7.34 3.20 17.11
N LEU A 141 7.27 4.14 18.06
CA LEU A 141 6.30 5.23 18.01
C LEU A 141 6.56 6.19 16.84
N ARG A 142 7.85 6.46 16.56
CA ARG A 142 8.25 7.35 15.46
C ARG A 142 7.86 6.76 14.11
N ASP A 143 8.09 5.46 13.92
CA ASP A 143 7.80 4.79 12.65
C ASP A 143 6.30 4.65 12.42
N GLY A 144 5.52 4.36 13.47
CA GLY A 144 4.05 4.42 13.43
C GLY A 144 3.53 5.82 13.05
N LEU A 145 4.03 6.87 13.73
CA LEU A 145 3.63 8.25 13.43
C LEU A 145 4.04 8.69 12.02
N ARG A 146 5.22 8.26 11.53
CA ARG A 146 5.69 8.57 10.18
C ARG A 146 4.77 7.99 9.12
N MET A 147 4.38 6.72 9.23
CA MET A 147 3.48 6.08 8.26
C MET A 147 2.08 6.71 8.29
N ALA A 148 1.54 6.98 9.48
CA ALA A 148 0.27 7.69 9.63
C ALA A 148 0.32 9.09 9.00
N PHE A 149 1.45 9.80 9.14
CA PHE A 149 1.65 11.13 8.55
C PHE A 149 1.68 11.08 7.01
N VAL A 150 2.38 10.11 6.42
CA VAL A 150 2.40 9.90 4.96
C VAL A 150 0.99 9.63 4.43
N GLY A 151 0.24 8.73 5.10
CA GLY A 151 -1.17 8.49 4.76
C GLY A 151 -2.04 9.74 4.89
N GLY A 152 -1.84 10.54 5.95
CA GLY A 152 -2.52 11.82 6.16
C GLY A 152 -2.28 12.81 5.02
N ILE A 153 -1.05 12.92 4.52
CA ILE A 153 -0.72 13.75 3.35
C ILE A 153 -1.49 13.25 2.12
N ALA A 154 -1.46 11.94 1.85
CA ALA A 154 -2.16 11.38 0.69
C ALA A 154 -3.68 11.64 0.74
N ILE A 155 -4.29 11.54 1.92
CA ILE A 155 -5.71 11.89 2.13
C ILE A 155 -5.96 13.36 1.79
N ILE A 156 -5.13 14.27 2.32
CA ILE A 156 -5.27 15.71 2.06
C ILE A 156 -5.13 15.99 0.56
N VAL A 157 -4.11 15.43 -0.09
CA VAL A 157 -3.88 15.60 -1.53
C VAL A 157 -5.06 15.06 -2.34
N GLY A 158 -5.57 13.88 -2.00
CA GLY A 158 -6.75 13.30 -2.64
C GLY A 158 -7.99 14.19 -2.51
N ILE A 159 -8.31 14.63 -1.29
CA ILE A 159 -9.44 15.53 -1.02
C ILE A 159 -9.30 16.85 -1.79
N LEU A 160 -8.10 17.44 -1.83
CA LEU A 160 -7.85 18.67 -2.58
C LEU A 160 -8.06 18.46 -4.08
N ALA A 161 -7.54 17.37 -4.64
CA ALA A 161 -7.73 17.03 -6.05
C ALA A 161 -9.22 16.82 -6.38
N GLY A 162 -9.95 16.07 -5.55
CA GLY A 162 -11.38 15.84 -5.73
C GLY A 162 -12.21 17.13 -5.66
N ASN A 163 -11.90 18.01 -4.71
CA ASN A 163 -12.57 19.31 -4.57
C ASN A 163 -12.27 20.28 -5.73
N LEU A 164 -11.07 20.21 -6.31
CA LEU A 164 -10.68 21.07 -7.42
C LEU A 164 -11.33 20.61 -8.72
N LEU A 165 -11.26 19.31 -9.00
CA LEU A 165 -11.72 18.72 -10.25
C LEU A 165 -13.25 18.60 -10.34
N SER A 166 -13.96 18.51 -9.21
CA SER A 166 -15.44 18.50 -9.21
C SER A 166 -16.09 19.83 -9.60
N LYS A 167 -15.31 20.91 -9.70
CA LYS A 167 -15.78 22.24 -10.10
C LYS A 167 -15.59 22.55 -11.58
N ILE A 168 -14.93 21.64 -12.32
CA ILE A 168 -14.68 21.74 -13.76
C ILE A 168 -15.77 20.97 -14.48
#